data_AF-A0A850B6S5-F1
#
_entry.id   AF-A0A850B6S5-F1
#
_cell.length_a   1.000
_cell.length_b   1.000
_cell.length_c   1.000
_cell.angle_alpha   90.00
_cell.angle_beta   90.00
_cell.angle_gamma   90.00
#
_symmetry.space_group_name_H-M   'P 1'
#
loop_
_entity.id
_entity.type
_entity.pdbx_description
1 polymer ?
#
loop_
_entity_poly.entity_id
_entity_poly.type
_entity_poly.pdbx_seq_one_letter_code
_entity_poly.pdbx_strand_id
1 'polypeptide(L)'
;MLLRKNQNRNLRLQNQKSNLRGVLVGLCSSLLAAFTLAAGCSSDPNETGSGGDSTTTSSATGTGGGSGGSGGSGGAGGGGACEPTIQDGCKPAPMNSNAAPITIDKIEATLLDETDAPVAEQLAYACGVDICPPPATSGSDGKVVLSIGNKMLKQPAFKYGDGLLYGKFAAPLTEASTVFMKAYTPKLPATGALLAEGQAATSNGVTITLESGTVIEHDVLLYDTCETQAFRAALIPAGKEPAGLNPALGLEILYAVGPVDTFFCPAAIVTIPNTLGWTAGTAVEFYVHGLSVGQEHAAYGEWAKISDGAVSADGMSISTSAGGGLPVLSAFGVKKK
;
A
#
# COMPACT_ATOMS: atom_id res chain seq x y z
N MET A 1 -11.93 -25.55 -25.13
CA MET A 1 -11.31 -24.41 -24.42
C MET A 1 -11.94 -24.13 -23.05
N LEU A 2 -13.24 -24.40 -22.84
CA LEU A 2 -13.94 -24.26 -21.53
C LEU A 2 -13.50 -25.25 -20.43
N LEU A 3 -12.97 -26.42 -20.78
CA LEU A 3 -12.53 -27.43 -19.80
C LEU A 3 -11.22 -27.08 -19.07
N ARG A 4 -10.35 -26.23 -19.64
CA ARG A 4 -9.10 -25.80 -18.98
C ARG A 4 -9.31 -24.70 -17.92
N LYS A 5 -10.35 -23.87 -18.05
CA LYS A 5 -10.68 -22.83 -17.04
C LYS A 5 -11.14 -23.45 -15.71
N ASN A 6 -11.76 -24.63 -15.74
CA ASN A 6 -12.27 -25.28 -14.52
C ASN A 6 -11.21 -26.08 -13.74
N GLN A 7 -10.15 -26.57 -14.39
CA GLN A 7 -9.05 -27.23 -13.69
C GLN A 7 -8.18 -26.24 -12.89
N ASN A 8 -7.97 -25.01 -13.38
CA ASN A 8 -7.18 -24.01 -12.67
C ASN A 8 -7.89 -23.44 -11.41
N ARG A 9 -9.23 -23.44 -11.37
CA ARG A 9 -9.99 -23.07 -10.16
C ARG A 9 -9.87 -24.12 -9.04
N ASN A 10 -9.85 -25.40 -9.39
CA ASN A 10 -9.71 -26.48 -8.39
C ASN A 10 -8.31 -26.56 -7.76
N LEU A 11 -7.25 -26.24 -8.51
CA LEU A 11 -5.88 -26.20 -7.98
C LEU A 11 -5.66 -25.05 -6.97
N ARG A 12 -6.31 -23.89 -7.15
CA ARG A 12 -6.24 -22.78 -6.19
C ARG A 12 -6.96 -23.10 -4.87
N LEU A 13 -8.08 -23.84 -4.93
CA LEU A 13 -8.84 -24.22 -3.74
C LEU A 13 -8.17 -25.32 -2.90
N GLN A 14 -7.42 -26.24 -3.52
CA GLN A 14 -6.70 -27.26 -2.76
C GLN A 14 -5.47 -26.73 -2.04
N ASN A 15 -4.78 -25.73 -2.60
CA ASN A 15 -3.61 -25.13 -1.96
C ASN A 15 -3.96 -24.22 -0.76
N GLN A 16 -5.22 -23.76 -0.65
CA GLN A 16 -5.69 -22.98 0.51
C GLN A 16 -6.25 -23.85 1.64
N LYS A 17 -6.82 -25.03 1.36
CA LYS A 17 -7.33 -25.94 2.41
C LYS A 17 -6.22 -26.55 3.29
N SER A 18 -4.97 -26.59 2.82
CA SER A 18 -3.83 -27.05 3.61
C SER A 18 -3.36 -26.04 4.66
N ASN A 19 -3.64 -24.74 4.49
CA ASN A 19 -3.21 -23.70 5.44
C ASN A 19 -4.19 -23.50 6.60
N LEU A 20 -5.46 -23.93 6.48
CA LEU A 20 -6.47 -23.75 7.54
C LEU A 20 -6.43 -24.81 8.65
N ARG A 21 -5.66 -25.90 8.49
CA ARG A 21 -5.57 -26.97 9.50
C ARG A 21 -4.47 -26.76 10.54
N GLY A 22 -3.64 -25.72 10.41
CA GLY A 22 -2.52 -25.44 11.32
C GLY A 22 -2.83 -24.54 12.52
N VAL A 23 -3.98 -23.86 12.55
CA VAL A 23 -4.23 -22.77 13.52
C VAL A 23 -5.13 -23.20 14.70
N LEU A 24 -5.61 -24.45 14.75
CA LEU A 24 -6.58 -24.90 15.77
C LEU A 24 -6.03 -25.84 16.86
N VAL A 25 -4.73 -25.82 17.14
CA VAL A 25 -4.13 -26.56 18.26
C VAL A 25 -3.17 -25.65 19.02
N GLY A 26 -3.69 -24.87 19.96
CA GLY A 26 -2.85 -23.97 20.76
C GLY A 26 -3.55 -23.09 21.78
N LEU A 27 -4.68 -23.53 22.34
CA LEU A 27 -5.32 -22.84 23.48
C LEU A 27 -5.67 -23.86 24.55
N CYS A 28 -4.66 -24.31 25.30
CA CYS A 28 -4.84 -24.95 26.59
C CYS A 28 -3.56 -24.81 27.42
N SER A 29 -3.70 -24.36 28.67
CA SER A 29 -2.66 -24.06 29.68
C SER A 29 -2.14 -22.62 29.58
N SER A 30 -2.44 -21.72 30.52
CA SER A 30 -1.99 -21.88 31.91
C SER A 30 -2.86 -21.09 32.89
N LEU A 31 -3.30 -21.79 33.93
CA LEU A 31 -3.95 -21.29 35.13
C LEU A 31 -2.86 -20.99 36.19
N LEU A 32 -3.14 -20.02 37.07
CA LEU A 32 -2.60 -19.84 38.43
C LEU A 32 -1.21 -19.18 38.62
N ALA A 33 -1.22 -17.94 39.13
CA ALA A 33 -0.52 -17.57 40.36
C ALA A 33 -1.14 -16.31 40.98
N ALA A 34 -1.73 -16.47 42.16
CA ALA A 34 -2.16 -15.39 43.04
C ALA A 34 -0.98 -14.92 43.89
N PHE A 35 -0.83 -13.61 44.13
CA PHE A 35 -0.18 -13.10 45.33
C PHE A 35 -0.83 -11.80 45.80
N THR A 36 -0.88 -11.70 47.12
CA THR A 36 -1.70 -10.89 48.02
C THR A 36 -1.28 -9.44 48.22
N LEU A 37 -2.30 -8.59 48.40
CA LEU A 37 -2.46 -7.42 49.28
C LEU A 37 -1.26 -6.89 50.07
N ALA A 38 -1.04 -5.57 49.97
CA ALA A 38 -0.63 -4.72 51.09
C ALA A 38 -1.39 -3.39 51.06
N ALA A 39 -2.00 -3.06 52.19
CA ALA A 39 -2.69 -1.80 52.46
C ALA A 39 -1.68 -0.69 52.81
N GLY A 40 -2.00 0.55 52.44
CA GLY A 40 -1.28 1.75 52.88
C GLY A 40 -2.15 2.99 52.73
N CYS A 41 -2.79 3.40 53.83
CA CYS A 41 -3.39 4.72 53.99
C CYS A 41 -2.30 5.78 54.14
N SER A 42 -2.43 6.96 53.52
CA SER A 42 -1.97 8.22 54.12
C SER A 42 -2.57 9.44 53.41
N SER A 43 -2.85 10.43 54.23
CA SER A 43 -3.73 11.58 54.05
C SER A 43 -3.12 12.78 53.31
N ASP A 44 -4.00 13.61 52.74
CA ASP A 44 -3.73 14.99 52.29
C ASP A 44 -3.18 15.89 53.41
N PRO A 45 -2.48 17.00 53.08
CA PRO A 45 -3.17 18.29 53.03
C PRO A 45 -2.70 19.28 51.92
N ASN A 46 -3.69 19.96 51.34
CA ASN A 46 -3.80 21.41 51.17
C ASN A 46 -2.51 22.26 51.22
N GLU A 47 -2.11 22.88 50.09
CA GLU A 47 -1.41 24.17 50.10
C GLU A 47 -1.97 25.13 49.04
N THR A 48 -2.38 26.29 49.56
CA THR A 48 -2.78 27.52 48.89
C THR A 48 -1.56 28.30 48.42
N GLY A 49 -1.55 28.76 47.16
CA GLY A 49 -0.55 29.70 46.64
C GLY A 49 -1.20 30.75 45.74
N SER A 50 -1.34 31.96 46.28
CA SER A 50 -1.87 33.17 45.66
C SER A 50 -0.74 34.16 45.40
N GLY A 51 -0.73 34.86 44.25
CA GLY A 51 -0.08 36.18 44.12
C GLY A 51 0.60 36.53 42.79
N GLY A 52 0.17 37.67 42.21
CA GLY A 52 0.89 38.55 41.25
C GLY A 52 0.59 38.26 39.78
N ASP A 53 -0.27 38.95 39.04
CA ASP A 53 -0.53 40.39 38.84
C ASP A 53 0.65 41.18 38.24
N SER A 54 0.59 41.43 36.92
CA SER A 54 0.97 42.71 36.31
C SER A 54 0.33 42.87 34.93
N THR A 55 -0.66 43.76 34.89
CA THR A 55 -1.19 44.52 33.76
C THR A 55 -0.20 44.88 32.63
N THR A 56 -0.66 44.78 31.38
CA THR A 56 -0.52 45.89 30.41
C THR A 56 -1.62 45.84 29.36
N THR A 57 -2.35 46.94 29.32
CA THR A 57 -3.48 47.29 28.47
C THR A 57 -2.98 47.79 27.12
N SER A 58 -3.56 47.34 26.01
CA SER A 58 -3.74 48.18 24.81
C SER A 58 -4.91 47.67 23.98
N SER A 59 -5.95 48.46 23.98
CA SER A 59 -7.14 48.42 23.15
C SER A 59 -6.84 48.60 21.67
N ALA A 60 -7.44 47.77 20.82
CA ALA A 60 -7.84 48.18 19.47
C ALA A 60 -9.15 47.47 19.09
N THR A 61 -10.22 48.24 19.20
CA THR A 61 -11.56 48.04 18.65
C THR A 61 -11.51 47.76 17.15
N GLY A 62 -12.12 46.65 16.73
CA GLY A 62 -12.42 46.33 15.34
C GLY A 62 -13.75 45.61 15.25
N THR A 63 -14.83 46.39 15.19
CA THR A 63 -16.21 45.92 15.03
C THR A 63 -16.56 45.82 13.54
N GLY A 64 -16.84 44.61 13.08
CA GLY A 64 -17.50 44.30 11.79
C GLY A 64 -17.68 42.77 11.74
N GLY A 65 -18.87 42.19 11.75
CA GLY A 65 -20.08 42.57 11.04
C GLY A 65 -20.11 41.80 9.72
N GLY A 66 -20.75 40.62 9.69
CA GLY A 66 -20.81 39.83 8.45
C GLY A 66 -21.27 38.38 8.60
N SER A 67 -22.56 38.22 8.84
CA SER A 67 -23.36 36.99 8.72
C SER A 67 -23.25 36.31 7.34
N GLY A 68 -23.15 34.98 7.35
CA GLY A 68 -23.22 34.16 6.13
C GLY A 68 -23.06 32.67 6.43
N GLY A 69 -24.01 32.10 7.18
CA GLY A 69 -24.10 30.65 7.37
C GLY A 69 -24.54 29.98 6.08
N SER A 70 -23.67 29.17 5.50
CA SER A 70 -24.01 28.24 4.43
C SER A 70 -24.18 26.86 5.06
N GLY A 71 -25.43 26.39 5.05
CA GLY A 71 -25.89 25.18 5.70
C GLY A 71 -25.12 23.94 5.25
N GLY A 72 -24.62 23.20 6.23
CA GLY A 72 -24.16 21.84 6.04
C GLY A 72 -25.33 20.95 5.64
N SER A 73 -25.39 20.58 4.37
CA SER A 73 -26.16 19.43 3.91
C SER A 73 -25.42 18.16 4.32
N GLY A 74 -25.64 17.75 5.57
CA GLY A 74 -25.32 16.41 6.05
C GLY A 74 -26.20 15.39 5.35
N GLY A 75 -25.80 14.98 4.15
CA GLY A 75 -26.38 13.83 3.47
C GLY A 75 -26.05 12.59 4.28
N ALA A 76 -27.08 11.95 4.84
CA ALA A 76 -26.97 10.64 5.46
C ALA A 76 -26.35 9.69 4.43
N GLY A 77 -25.10 9.31 4.69
CA GLY A 77 -24.35 8.38 3.87
C GLY A 77 -25.11 7.07 3.79
N GLY A 78 -25.76 6.84 2.64
CA GLY A 78 -26.10 5.49 2.24
C GLY A 78 -24.80 4.71 2.28
N GLY A 79 -24.74 3.71 3.16
CA GLY A 79 -23.59 2.81 3.24
C GLY A 79 -23.41 2.22 1.85
N GLY A 80 -22.50 2.80 1.07
CA GLY A 80 -22.09 2.27 -0.21
C GLY A 80 -21.58 0.88 0.08
N ALA A 81 -22.40 -0.12 -0.23
CA ALA A 81 -22.01 -1.49 -0.04
C ALA A 81 -20.75 -1.70 -0.87
N CYS A 82 -19.72 -2.27 -0.25
CA CYS A 82 -18.50 -2.67 -0.94
C CYS A 82 -18.76 -3.94 -1.78
N GLU A 83 -19.89 -3.98 -2.47
CA GLU A 83 -20.22 -5.09 -3.36
C GLU A 83 -19.36 -4.97 -4.62
N PRO A 84 -18.67 -6.05 -5.00
CA PRO A 84 -17.81 -6.04 -6.17
C PRO A 84 -18.65 -5.95 -7.44
N THR A 85 -18.47 -4.88 -8.20
CA THR A 85 -18.97 -4.80 -9.57
C THR A 85 -17.97 -5.50 -10.48
N ILE A 86 -18.21 -6.78 -10.80
CA ILE A 86 -17.37 -7.50 -11.75
C ILE A 86 -17.81 -7.16 -13.17
N GLN A 87 -16.97 -6.44 -13.91
CA GLN A 87 -17.17 -6.23 -15.34
C GLN A 87 -15.98 -6.77 -16.13
N ASP A 88 -16.23 -7.84 -16.90
CA ASP A 88 -15.26 -8.40 -17.85
C ASP A 88 -15.03 -7.39 -18.99
N GLY A 89 -13.91 -6.66 -18.96
CA GLY A 89 -13.56 -5.72 -20.03
C GLY A 89 -12.43 -4.74 -19.73
N CYS A 90 -12.05 -4.60 -18.46
CA CYS A 90 -11.14 -3.55 -18.02
C CYS A 90 -9.66 -3.95 -17.91
N LYS A 91 -9.36 -5.25 -18.03
CA LYS A 91 -7.99 -5.75 -17.95
C LYS A 91 -7.35 -5.71 -19.34
N PRO A 92 -6.22 -5.01 -19.54
CA PRO A 92 -5.51 -5.05 -20.81
C PRO A 92 -4.94 -6.45 -21.06
N ALA A 93 -4.48 -6.68 -22.29
CA ALA A 93 -3.77 -7.92 -22.61
C ALA A 93 -2.50 -8.04 -21.75
N PRO A 94 -2.17 -9.25 -21.25
CA PRO A 94 -0.96 -9.46 -20.46
C PRO A 94 0.28 -9.15 -21.30
N MET A 95 1.29 -8.52 -20.68
CA MET A 95 2.61 -8.41 -21.29
C MET A 95 3.24 -9.82 -21.34
N ASN A 96 3.31 -10.39 -22.53
CA ASN A 96 3.99 -11.68 -22.71
C ASN A 96 5.50 -11.45 -22.69
N SER A 97 6.16 -11.77 -21.58
CA SER A 97 7.61 -11.95 -21.61
C SER A 97 7.94 -13.40 -21.98
N ASN A 98 8.93 -13.57 -22.84
CA ASN A 98 9.56 -14.86 -23.15
C ASN A 98 10.90 -15.02 -22.40
N ALA A 99 11.03 -14.39 -21.22
CA ALA A 99 12.25 -14.50 -20.44
C ALA A 99 12.54 -15.97 -20.08
N ALA A 100 13.80 -16.37 -20.22
CA ALA A 100 14.23 -17.72 -19.87
C ALA A 100 14.04 -17.97 -18.36
N PRO A 101 13.62 -19.18 -17.94
CA PRO A 101 13.58 -19.50 -16.53
C PRO A 101 14.97 -19.43 -15.89
N ILE A 102 15.02 -19.00 -14.63
CA ILE A 102 16.25 -18.92 -13.83
C ILE A 102 16.10 -19.87 -12.64
N THR A 103 17.18 -20.58 -12.32
CA THR A 103 17.24 -21.41 -11.11
C THR A 103 17.48 -20.53 -9.90
N ILE A 104 16.55 -20.52 -8.94
CA ILE A 104 16.67 -19.81 -7.66
C ILE A 104 16.91 -20.82 -6.54
N ASP A 105 17.91 -20.54 -5.72
CA ASP A 105 18.32 -21.34 -4.57
C ASP A 105 18.04 -20.63 -3.25
N LYS A 106 18.59 -19.43 -3.05
CA LYS A 106 18.53 -18.74 -1.76
C LYS A 106 18.25 -17.24 -1.89
N ILE A 107 17.42 -16.71 -1.00
CA ILE A 107 17.25 -15.27 -0.84
C ILE A 107 17.40 -14.91 0.63
N GLU A 108 18.15 -13.85 0.90
CA GLU A 108 18.26 -13.26 2.23
C GLU A 108 17.83 -11.79 2.16
N ALA A 109 17.04 -11.34 3.12
CA ALA A 109 16.68 -9.94 3.23
C ALA A 109 16.47 -9.51 4.68
N THR A 110 16.58 -8.20 4.94
CA THR A 110 16.08 -7.58 6.17
C THR A 110 14.94 -6.62 5.80
N LEU A 111 13.72 -6.93 6.25
CA LEU A 111 12.55 -6.11 6.00
C LEU A 111 12.49 -4.98 7.03
N LEU A 112 12.42 -3.75 6.54
CA LEU A 112 12.38 -2.53 7.35
C LEU A 112 11.21 -1.63 6.91
N ASP A 113 10.67 -0.85 7.81
CA ASP A 113 9.70 0.20 7.47
C ASP A 113 10.39 1.54 7.15
N GLU A 114 9.60 2.57 6.89
CA GLU A 114 10.08 3.93 6.58
C GLU A 114 10.83 4.61 7.74
N THR A 115 10.83 4.01 8.94
CA THR A 115 11.55 4.49 10.13
C THR A 115 12.80 3.66 10.46
N ASP A 116 13.18 2.71 9.58
CA ASP A 116 14.21 1.68 9.83
C ASP A 116 13.82 0.68 10.95
N ALA A 117 12.55 0.63 11.36
CA ALA A 117 12.11 -0.39 12.31
C ALA A 117 11.95 -1.74 11.61
N PRO A 118 12.34 -2.85 12.25
CA PRO A 118 12.15 -4.18 11.69
C PRO A 118 10.68 -4.53 11.48
N VAL A 119 10.40 -5.11 10.32
CA VAL A 119 9.06 -5.58 9.96
C VAL A 119 8.96 -7.08 10.21
N ALA A 120 8.45 -7.45 11.38
CA ALA A 120 8.31 -8.83 11.83
C ALA A 120 7.02 -9.50 11.33
N GLU A 121 7.01 -10.83 11.33
CA GLU A 121 5.84 -11.67 11.03
C GLU A 121 5.23 -11.46 9.64
N GLN A 122 6.00 -10.86 8.71
CA GLN A 122 5.58 -10.66 7.34
C GLN A 122 6.01 -11.82 6.46
N LEU A 123 5.11 -12.24 5.57
CA LEU A 123 5.41 -13.27 4.58
C LEU A 123 6.24 -12.68 3.44
N ALA A 124 7.32 -13.36 3.09
CA ALA A 124 8.10 -13.09 1.89
C ALA A 124 8.12 -14.33 0.99
N TYR A 125 8.13 -14.10 -0.31
CA TYR A 125 8.04 -15.14 -1.33
C TYR A 125 9.13 -14.93 -2.38
N ALA A 126 9.56 -16.00 -3.04
CA ALA A 126 10.16 -15.88 -4.38
C ALA A 126 9.26 -16.56 -5.38
N CYS A 127 8.43 -15.80 -6.07
CA CYS A 127 7.53 -16.35 -7.05
C CYS A 127 8.11 -16.12 -8.44
N GLY A 128 8.02 -17.11 -9.32
CA GLY A 128 7.94 -16.87 -10.75
C GLY A 128 6.51 -16.50 -11.17
N VAL A 129 6.34 -16.12 -12.43
CA VAL A 129 5.02 -15.94 -13.03
C VAL A 129 4.28 -17.25 -13.23
N ASP A 130 4.98 -18.39 -13.16
CA ASP A 130 4.46 -19.74 -13.32
C ASP A 130 4.20 -20.46 -11.99
N ILE A 131 5.13 -20.36 -11.03
CA ILE A 131 5.07 -21.07 -9.75
C ILE A 131 5.48 -20.14 -8.62
N CYS A 132 4.77 -20.21 -7.49
CA CYS A 132 5.21 -19.62 -6.24
C CYS A 132 5.42 -20.70 -5.17
N PRO A 133 6.67 -21.02 -4.80
CA PRO A 133 6.99 -21.89 -3.66
C PRO A 133 6.44 -21.34 -2.32
N PRO A 134 6.38 -22.17 -1.27
CA PRO A 134 5.98 -21.71 0.06
C PRO A 134 6.81 -20.51 0.55
N PRO A 135 6.19 -19.55 1.26
CA PRO A 135 6.88 -18.38 1.78
C PRO A 135 7.79 -18.72 2.97
N ALA A 136 8.63 -17.74 3.33
CA ALA A 136 9.21 -17.63 4.66
C ALA A 136 8.58 -16.45 5.41
N THR A 137 8.62 -16.48 6.74
CA THR A 137 8.16 -15.39 7.60
C THR A 137 9.35 -14.62 8.15
N SER A 138 9.29 -13.29 8.19
CA SER A 138 10.33 -12.48 8.82
C SER A 138 10.34 -12.64 10.34
N GLY A 139 11.54 -12.70 10.91
CA GLY A 139 11.74 -12.74 12.36
C GLY A 139 11.49 -11.39 13.04
N SER A 140 11.62 -11.34 14.36
CA SER A 140 11.48 -10.10 15.14
C SER A 140 12.54 -9.03 14.80
N ASP A 141 13.65 -9.43 14.19
CA ASP A 141 14.69 -8.55 13.65
C ASP A 141 14.47 -8.20 12.18
N GLY A 142 13.31 -8.54 11.61
CA GLY A 142 12.94 -8.30 10.22
C GLY A 142 13.66 -9.20 9.23
N LYS A 143 14.56 -10.09 9.67
CA LYS A 143 15.30 -10.97 8.77
C LYS A 143 14.41 -12.05 8.21
N VAL A 144 14.59 -12.33 6.92
CA VAL A 144 13.96 -13.43 6.23
C VAL A 144 14.98 -14.16 5.37
N VAL A 145 14.92 -15.50 5.42
CA VAL A 145 15.75 -16.38 4.62
C VAL A 145 14.85 -17.36 3.89
N LEU A 146 14.85 -17.31 2.56
CA LEU A 146 14.14 -18.26 1.71
C LEU A 146 15.14 -19.27 1.17
N SER A 147 14.95 -20.55 1.51
CA SER A 147 15.69 -21.67 0.92
C SER A 147 14.78 -22.42 -0.04
N ILE A 148 15.00 -22.22 -1.32
CA ILE A 148 14.10 -22.64 -2.40
C ILE A 148 14.56 -23.98 -3.01
N GLY A 149 15.85 -24.30 -2.90
CA GLY A 149 16.42 -25.59 -3.27
C GLY A 149 16.52 -25.77 -4.78
N ASN A 150 17.20 -24.83 -5.45
CA ASN A 150 17.46 -24.84 -6.90
C ASN A 150 16.20 -25.02 -7.77
N LYS A 151 15.10 -24.29 -7.50
CA LYS A 151 13.91 -24.36 -8.36
C LYS A 151 14.06 -23.44 -9.56
N MET A 152 13.71 -23.94 -10.75
CA MET A 152 13.57 -23.12 -11.94
C MET A 152 12.25 -22.34 -11.89
N LEU A 153 12.33 -21.01 -11.99
CA LEU A 153 11.20 -20.09 -11.97
C LEU A 153 11.25 -19.19 -13.21
N LYS A 154 10.09 -18.89 -13.81
CA LYS A 154 10.00 -17.92 -14.92
C LYS A 154 9.85 -16.51 -14.37
N GLN A 155 10.72 -15.59 -14.79
CA GLN A 155 10.76 -14.21 -14.27
C GLN A 155 10.61 -14.16 -12.74
N PRO A 156 11.53 -14.80 -12.00
CA PRO A 156 11.40 -14.83 -10.56
C PRO A 156 11.50 -13.41 -9.98
N ALA A 157 10.70 -13.15 -8.95
CA ALA A 157 10.77 -11.94 -8.16
C ALA A 157 10.64 -12.25 -6.66
N PHE A 158 11.43 -11.53 -5.85
CA PHE A 158 11.31 -11.52 -4.40
C PHE A 158 10.18 -10.59 -3.98
N LYS A 159 9.08 -11.15 -3.47
CA LYS A 159 7.92 -10.41 -2.98
C LYS A 159 7.94 -10.28 -1.46
N TYR A 160 7.57 -9.10 -0.98
CA TYR A 160 7.48 -8.79 0.44
C TYR A 160 6.45 -7.67 0.67
N GLY A 161 5.98 -7.57 1.92
CA GLY A 161 4.81 -6.77 2.29
C GLY A 161 3.49 -7.46 1.92
N ASP A 162 2.41 -7.00 2.52
CA ASP A 162 1.08 -7.62 2.39
C ASP A 162 0.09 -6.78 1.57
N GLY A 163 0.31 -5.46 1.44
CA GLY A 163 -0.63 -4.53 0.83
C GLY A 163 -1.80 -4.16 1.75
N LEU A 164 -1.75 -4.58 3.02
CA LEU A 164 -2.75 -4.35 4.07
C LEU A 164 -2.19 -3.45 5.17
N LEU A 165 -1.14 -3.93 5.83
CA LEU A 165 -0.42 -3.22 6.90
C LEU A 165 0.83 -2.54 6.36
N TYR A 166 1.45 -3.10 5.33
CA TYR A 166 2.69 -2.62 4.74
C TYR A 166 2.62 -2.59 3.21
N GLY A 167 3.37 -1.67 2.59
CA GLY A 167 3.46 -1.57 1.14
C GLY A 167 3.97 -2.86 0.50
N LYS A 168 3.29 -3.36 -0.54
CA LYS A 168 3.71 -4.60 -1.22
C LYS A 168 4.63 -4.31 -2.40
N PHE A 169 5.73 -5.05 -2.48
CA PHE A 169 6.72 -4.91 -3.56
C PHE A 169 7.13 -6.27 -4.12
N ALA A 170 7.84 -6.20 -5.24
CA ALA A 170 8.44 -7.33 -5.92
C ALA A 170 9.76 -6.86 -6.53
N ALA A 171 10.87 -7.49 -6.15
CA ALA A 171 12.19 -7.20 -6.71
C ALA A 171 12.55 -8.31 -7.72
N PRO A 172 12.86 -8.01 -8.99
CA PRO A 172 13.26 -9.02 -9.96
C PRO A 172 14.51 -9.77 -9.48
N LEU A 173 14.55 -11.07 -9.72
CA LEU A 173 15.68 -11.94 -9.37
C LEU A 173 16.38 -12.37 -10.65
N THR A 174 17.67 -12.06 -10.73
CA THR A 174 18.51 -12.36 -11.90
C THR A 174 19.58 -13.39 -11.61
N GLU A 175 19.72 -13.80 -10.35
CA GLU A 175 20.78 -14.69 -9.86
C GLU A 175 20.18 -15.82 -9.03
N ALA A 176 20.91 -16.93 -8.91
CA ALA A 176 20.46 -18.08 -8.13
C ALA A 176 20.40 -17.79 -6.63
N SER A 177 21.30 -16.94 -6.14
CA SER A 177 21.33 -16.50 -4.76
C SER A 177 21.40 -14.99 -4.71
N THR A 178 20.53 -14.35 -3.93
CA THR A 178 20.49 -12.88 -3.82
C THR A 178 20.40 -12.46 -2.35
N VAL A 179 21.16 -11.42 -1.98
CA VAL A 179 21.13 -10.83 -0.64
C VAL A 179 20.67 -9.38 -0.74
N PHE A 180 19.46 -9.09 -0.28
CA PHE A 180 18.94 -7.75 -0.13
C PHE A 180 19.25 -7.23 1.27
N MET A 181 20.39 -6.53 1.41
CA MET A 181 20.84 -6.02 2.72
C MET A 181 19.72 -5.29 3.49
N LYS A 182 18.91 -4.50 2.78
CA LYS A 182 17.68 -3.87 3.27
C LYS A 182 16.60 -3.94 2.18
N ALA A 183 15.36 -4.23 2.58
CA ALA A 183 14.19 -4.15 1.73
C ALA A 183 13.12 -3.34 2.47
N TYR A 184 12.88 -2.10 2.03
CA TYR A 184 11.94 -1.20 2.68
C TYR A 184 10.51 -1.43 2.23
N THR A 185 9.59 -1.51 3.19
CA THR A 185 8.16 -1.67 3.00
C THR A 185 7.45 -0.74 3.98
N PRO A 186 7.05 0.48 3.56
CA PRO A 186 6.52 1.46 4.49
C PRO A 186 5.19 0.98 5.08
N LYS A 187 4.94 1.39 6.32
CA LYS A 187 3.69 1.10 7.01
C LYS A 187 2.54 1.89 6.39
N LEU A 188 1.47 1.19 6.03
CA LEU A 188 0.24 1.82 5.56
C LEU A 188 -0.58 2.32 6.77
N PRO A 189 -1.30 3.45 6.64
CA PRO A 189 -2.24 3.89 7.67
C PRO A 189 -3.25 2.81 8.04
N ALA A 190 -3.56 2.69 9.33
CA ALA A 190 -4.55 1.73 9.81
C ALA A 190 -5.95 2.01 9.22
N THR A 191 -6.28 3.29 9.06
CA THR A 191 -7.53 3.77 8.45
C THR A 191 -7.31 4.20 7.01
N GLY A 192 -8.16 3.74 6.10
CA GLY A 192 -8.19 4.18 4.70
C GLY A 192 -9.41 5.04 4.36
N ALA A 193 -9.49 5.52 3.13
CA ALA A 193 -10.65 6.19 2.54
C ALA A 193 -11.38 5.24 1.59
N LEU A 194 -12.72 5.18 1.65
CA LEU A 194 -13.50 4.31 0.77
C LEU A 194 -13.37 4.75 -0.69
N LEU A 195 -13.18 3.78 -1.58
CA LEU A 195 -13.20 3.98 -3.02
C LEU A 195 -14.65 3.84 -3.51
N ALA A 196 -15.14 4.84 -4.23
CA ALA A 196 -16.48 4.83 -4.81
C ALA A 196 -16.47 5.61 -6.13
N GLU A 197 -17.26 5.14 -7.10
CA GLU A 197 -17.42 5.84 -8.37
C GLU A 197 -17.94 7.27 -8.18
N GLY A 198 -17.46 8.20 -9.01
CA GLY A 198 -17.80 9.62 -8.93
C GLY A 198 -17.30 10.35 -7.67
N GLN A 199 -16.49 9.70 -6.83
CA GLN A 199 -15.95 10.26 -5.59
C GLN A 199 -14.42 10.33 -5.60
N ALA A 200 -13.88 11.10 -4.65
CA ALA A 200 -12.46 11.14 -4.36
C ALA A 200 -12.17 10.43 -3.02
N ALA A 201 -11.06 9.71 -2.96
CA ALA A 201 -10.55 9.05 -1.76
C ALA A 201 -9.15 9.56 -1.43
N THR A 202 -8.96 10.15 -0.25
CA THR A 202 -7.68 10.74 0.16
C THR A 202 -7.07 9.99 1.34
N SER A 203 -5.78 9.63 1.24
CA SER A 203 -4.98 9.03 2.31
C SER A 203 -3.57 9.61 2.29
N ASN A 204 -3.08 10.10 3.42
CA ASN A 204 -1.74 10.71 3.56
C ASN A 204 -1.37 11.71 2.44
N GLY A 205 -2.32 12.56 2.05
CA GLY A 205 -2.14 13.58 1.01
C GLY A 205 -2.24 13.07 -0.44
N VAL A 206 -2.26 11.75 -0.67
CA VAL A 206 -2.57 11.17 -1.98
C VAL A 206 -4.08 11.11 -2.16
N THR A 207 -4.58 11.60 -3.29
CA THR A 207 -6.00 11.55 -3.65
C THR A 207 -6.19 10.74 -4.93
N ILE A 208 -7.09 9.77 -4.87
CA ILE A 208 -7.59 9.01 -6.03
C ILE A 208 -8.97 9.58 -6.37
N THR A 209 -9.15 10.10 -7.58
CA THR A 209 -10.44 10.60 -8.07
C THR A 209 -10.97 9.64 -9.12
N LEU A 210 -12.17 9.13 -8.87
CA LEU A 210 -12.89 8.19 -9.74
C LEU A 210 -14.02 8.92 -10.45
N GLU A 211 -14.15 8.70 -11.75
CA GLU A 211 -15.25 9.27 -12.52
C GLU A 211 -16.56 8.52 -12.21
N SER A 212 -17.69 9.14 -12.54
CA SER A 212 -18.99 8.47 -12.43
C SER A 212 -19.04 7.29 -13.42
N GLY A 213 -19.50 6.11 -12.98
CA GLY A 213 -19.49 4.90 -13.78
C GLY A 213 -18.15 4.16 -13.79
N THR A 214 -17.15 4.59 -13.00
CA THR A 214 -15.89 3.84 -12.88
C THR A 214 -16.12 2.48 -12.23
N VAL A 215 -15.76 1.42 -12.93
CA VAL A 215 -15.71 0.07 -12.36
C VAL A 215 -14.49 -0.04 -11.45
N ILE A 216 -14.71 -0.59 -10.25
CA ILE A 216 -13.69 -0.84 -9.23
C ILE A 216 -13.68 -2.35 -8.96
N GLU A 217 -12.58 -3.02 -9.28
CA GLU A 217 -12.43 -4.46 -9.04
C GLU A 217 -11.33 -4.70 -8.00
N HIS A 218 -11.71 -5.14 -6.80
CA HIS A 218 -10.79 -5.55 -5.75
C HIS A 218 -10.41 -7.04 -5.85
N ASP A 219 -9.22 -7.41 -5.37
CA ASP A 219 -8.93 -8.81 -5.04
C ASP A 219 -9.69 -9.21 -3.77
N VAL A 220 -10.94 -9.63 -3.92
CA VAL A 220 -11.82 -10.03 -2.81
C VAL A 220 -11.34 -11.24 -2.01
N LEU A 221 -10.30 -11.95 -2.48
CA LEU A 221 -9.68 -13.04 -1.70
C LEU A 221 -8.70 -12.51 -0.65
N LEU A 222 -8.12 -11.33 -0.90
CA LEU A 222 -7.18 -10.67 0.00
C LEU A 222 -7.84 -9.51 0.77
N TYR A 223 -8.79 -8.82 0.14
CA TYR A 223 -9.51 -7.67 0.68
C TYR A 223 -11.01 -8.00 0.74
N ASP A 224 -11.39 -8.80 1.73
CA ASP A 224 -12.73 -9.38 1.87
C ASP A 224 -13.70 -8.46 2.63
N THR A 225 -13.21 -7.39 3.24
CA THR A 225 -14.02 -6.40 3.98
C THR A 225 -13.84 -4.99 3.44
N CYS A 226 -14.86 -4.14 3.63
CA CYS A 226 -14.79 -2.70 3.31
C CYS A 226 -13.56 -2.02 3.91
N GLU A 227 -13.20 -2.37 5.14
CA GLU A 227 -12.05 -1.78 5.82
C GLU A 227 -10.74 -2.13 5.10
N THR A 228 -10.57 -3.40 4.72
CA THR A 228 -9.40 -3.86 3.94
C THR A 228 -9.39 -3.33 2.50
N GLN A 229 -10.55 -2.96 1.94
CA GLN A 229 -10.68 -2.36 0.61
C GLN A 229 -10.49 -0.84 0.59
N ALA A 230 -10.40 -0.19 1.76
CA ALA A 230 -10.22 1.24 1.85
C ALA A 230 -8.83 1.66 1.34
N PHE A 231 -8.79 2.71 0.51
CA PHE A 231 -7.56 3.29 -0.04
C PHE A 231 -6.65 3.82 1.05
N ARG A 232 -5.40 3.36 1.03
CA ARG A 232 -4.32 3.74 1.95
C ARG A 232 -3.09 4.10 1.14
N ALA A 233 -2.38 5.13 1.55
CA ALA A 233 -1.12 5.51 0.95
C ALA A 233 -0.06 5.82 2.01
N ALA A 234 1.20 5.49 1.70
CA ALA A 234 2.35 5.85 2.50
C ALA A 234 3.47 6.35 1.58
N LEU A 235 4.03 7.51 1.90
CA LEU A 235 5.20 8.05 1.21
C LEU A 235 6.41 7.14 1.48
N ILE A 236 7.17 6.82 0.46
CA ILE A 236 8.47 6.16 0.58
C ILE A 236 9.54 7.26 0.62
N PRO A 237 10.26 7.43 1.74
CA PRO A 237 11.30 8.46 1.84
C PRO A 237 12.43 8.22 0.85
N ALA A 238 13.06 9.30 0.38
CA ALA A 238 14.29 9.22 -0.41
C ALA A 238 15.39 8.46 0.36
N GLY A 239 16.13 7.59 -0.32
CA GLY A 239 17.10 6.68 0.27
C GLY A 239 16.50 5.43 0.94
N LYS A 240 15.17 5.29 0.91
CA LYS A 240 14.42 4.11 1.40
C LYS A 240 13.61 3.45 0.30
N GLU A 241 14.12 3.52 -0.93
CA GLU A 241 13.47 2.92 -2.08
C GLU A 241 13.29 1.41 -1.90
N PRO A 242 12.22 0.82 -2.46
CA PRO A 242 12.01 -0.62 -2.40
C PRO A 242 13.14 -1.36 -3.13
N ALA A 243 13.50 -2.53 -2.62
CA ALA A 243 14.44 -3.42 -3.29
C ALA A 243 13.97 -3.71 -4.72
N GLY A 244 14.90 -3.66 -5.67
CA GLY A 244 14.64 -3.90 -7.09
C GLY A 244 14.24 -2.66 -7.90
N LEU A 245 14.07 -1.48 -7.29
CA LEU A 245 13.89 -0.25 -8.07
C LEU A 245 15.16 0.05 -8.88
N ASN A 246 15.02 0.17 -10.19
CA ASN A 246 16.10 0.59 -11.07
C ASN A 246 16.35 2.11 -10.91
N PRO A 247 17.51 2.53 -10.36
CA PRO A 247 17.80 3.95 -10.15
C PRO A 247 17.86 4.76 -11.46
N ALA A 248 18.12 4.11 -12.60
CA ALA A 248 18.12 4.75 -13.91
C ALA A 248 16.74 5.29 -14.33
N LEU A 249 15.65 4.86 -13.67
CA LEU A 249 14.33 5.44 -13.89
C LEU A 249 14.22 6.87 -13.37
N GLY A 250 15.05 7.26 -12.39
CA GLY A 250 15.06 8.61 -11.82
C GLY A 250 13.75 8.99 -11.13
N LEU A 251 13.08 8.04 -10.49
CA LEU A 251 11.85 8.33 -9.72
C LEU A 251 12.22 9.12 -8.45
N GLU A 252 11.60 10.28 -8.28
CA GLU A 252 11.93 11.23 -7.21
C GLU A 252 10.89 11.22 -6.08
N ILE A 253 9.65 10.87 -6.39
CA ILE A 253 8.56 10.71 -5.42
C ILE A 253 8.01 9.30 -5.57
N LEU A 254 7.86 8.58 -4.45
CA LEU A 254 7.42 7.19 -4.44
C LEU A 254 6.35 7.00 -3.36
N TYR A 255 5.28 6.27 -3.69
CA TYR A 255 4.23 5.91 -2.73
C TYR A 255 3.98 4.40 -2.78
N ALA A 256 3.86 3.80 -1.60
CA ALA A 256 3.18 2.54 -1.44
C ALA A 256 1.68 2.79 -1.27
N VAL A 257 0.84 1.98 -1.90
CA VAL A 257 -0.61 2.07 -1.74
C VAL A 257 -1.24 0.70 -1.57
N GLY A 258 -2.41 0.68 -0.96
CA GLY A 258 -3.31 -0.47 -0.88
C GLY A 258 -4.77 -0.02 -0.99
N PRO A 259 -5.72 -0.94 -1.25
CA PRO A 259 -5.53 -2.36 -1.58
C PRO A 259 -4.85 -2.58 -2.94
N VAL A 260 -3.74 -3.32 -2.96
CA VAL A 260 -3.01 -3.60 -4.22
C VAL A 260 -3.84 -4.45 -5.19
N ASP A 261 -3.50 -4.40 -6.47
CA ASP A 261 -4.19 -5.12 -7.55
C ASP A 261 -5.69 -4.75 -7.67
N THR A 262 -6.09 -3.58 -7.15
CA THR A 262 -7.42 -3.00 -7.41
C THR A 262 -7.44 -2.33 -8.76
N PHE A 263 -8.32 -2.74 -9.68
CA PHE A 263 -8.42 -2.17 -11.02
C PHE A 263 -9.46 -1.05 -11.10
N PHE A 264 -9.17 -0.05 -11.93
CA PHE A 264 -10.07 1.07 -12.24
C PHE A 264 -10.32 1.17 -13.74
N CYS A 265 -11.57 1.42 -14.10
CA CYS A 265 -11.99 1.52 -15.49
C CYS A 265 -13.16 2.49 -15.65
N PRO A 266 -12.92 3.71 -16.17
CA PRO A 266 -11.64 4.25 -16.63
C PRO A 266 -10.58 4.39 -15.51
N ALA A 267 -9.33 4.62 -15.90
CA ALA A 267 -8.21 4.81 -14.96
C ALA A 267 -8.49 5.97 -14.00
N ALA A 268 -8.07 5.83 -12.74
CA ALA A 268 -8.31 6.84 -11.72
C ALA A 268 -7.29 7.98 -11.82
N ILE A 269 -7.76 9.23 -11.69
CA ILE A 269 -6.86 10.38 -11.61
C ILE A 269 -6.17 10.34 -10.25
N VAL A 270 -4.86 10.57 -10.24
CA VAL A 270 -4.07 10.65 -9.01
C VAL A 270 -3.55 12.05 -8.83
N THR A 271 -3.75 12.59 -7.64
CA THR A 271 -3.18 13.86 -7.20
C THR A 271 -2.37 13.65 -5.94
N ILE A 272 -1.14 14.17 -5.92
CA ILE A 272 -0.23 14.12 -4.76
C ILE A 272 0.27 15.53 -4.41
N PRO A 273 0.77 15.76 -3.19
CA PRO A 273 1.43 17.02 -2.84
C PRO A 273 2.74 17.17 -3.60
N ASN A 274 3.05 18.39 -4.06
CA ASN A 274 4.33 18.72 -4.68
C ASN A 274 5.41 18.98 -3.61
N THR A 275 5.80 17.94 -2.89
CA THR A 275 6.73 18.03 -1.75
C THR A 275 8.14 18.48 -2.14
N LEU A 276 8.51 18.32 -3.41
CA LEU A 276 9.82 18.70 -3.94
C LEU A 276 9.87 20.14 -4.48
N GLY A 277 8.76 20.90 -4.39
CA GLY A 277 8.72 22.30 -4.77
C GLY A 277 9.00 22.53 -6.26
N TRP A 278 8.59 21.59 -7.12
CA TRP A 278 8.73 21.73 -8.56
C TRP A 278 7.91 22.93 -9.06
N THR A 279 8.41 23.64 -10.07
CA THR A 279 7.72 24.84 -10.59
C THR A 279 6.33 24.48 -11.14
N ALA A 280 5.35 25.37 -10.96
CA ALA A 280 4.03 25.23 -11.56
C ALA A 280 4.10 24.91 -13.06
N GLY A 281 3.27 23.98 -13.53
CA GLY A 281 3.26 23.53 -14.93
C GLY A 281 4.40 22.58 -15.33
N THR A 282 5.32 22.22 -14.42
CA THR A 282 6.36 21.21 -14.71
C THR A 282 5.70 19.91 -15.14
N ALA A 283 6.09 19.41 -16.31
CA ALA A 283 5.60 18.13 -16.82
C ALA A 283 6.25 16.96 -16.09
N VAL A 284 5.45 15.93 -15.80
CA VAL A 284 5.89 14.76 -15.03
C VAL A 284 5.45 13.47 -15.72
N GLU A 285 6.07 12.36 -15.31
CA GLU A 285 5.70 11.01 -15.68
C GLU A 285 5.35 10.20 -14.44
N PHE A 286 4.25 9.44 -14.51
CA PHE A 286 3.83 8.51 -13.48
C PHE A 286 4.13 7.07 -13.92
N TYR A 287 4.69 6.30 -12.99
CA TYR A 287 5.05 4.91 -13.14
C TYR A 287 4.33 4.05 -12.12
N VAL A 288 3.98 2.82 -12.49
CA VAL A 288 3.40 1.82 -11.58
C VAL A 288 4.32 0.61 -11.44
N HIS A 289 4.35 0.04 -10.25
CA HIS A 289 5.11 -1.18 -9.93
C HIS A 289 4.31 -2.45 -10.28
N GLY A 290 4.94 -3.41 -10.95
CA GLY A 290 4.32 -4.66 -11.38
C GLY A 290 4.29 -5.73 -10.28
N LEU A 291 3.10 -6.02 -9.74
CA LEU A 291 2.88 -7.06 -8.72
C LEU A 291 2.12 -8.29 -9.23
N SER A 292 1.37 -8.14 -10.32
CA SER A 292 0.58 -9.22 -10.92
C SER A 292 1.43 -10.11 -11.82
N VAL A 293 1.24 -11.41 -11.72
CA VAL A 293 1.83 -12.39 -12.68
C VAL A 293 1.20 -12.28 -14.08
N GLY A 294 0.03 -11.63 -14.19
CA GLY A 294 -0.59 -11.30 -15.46
C GLY A 294 0.12 -10.16 -16.20
N GLN A 295 0.97 -9.37 -15.52
CA GLN A 295 1.78 -8.31 -16.14
C GLN A 295 0.94 -7.37 -17.02
N GLU A 296 -0.25 -7.00 -16.55
CA GLU A 296 -1.22 -6.21 -17.30
C GLU A 296 -0.74 -4.76 -17.54
N HIS A 297 -0.06 -4.18 -16.55
CA HIS A 297 0.31 -2.75 -16.55
C HIS A 297 1.82 -2.50 -16.43
N ALA A 298 2.56 -3.45 -15.88
CA ALA A 298 4.01 -3.44 -15.79
C ALA A 298 4.53 -4.88 -15.78
N ALA A 299 5.75 -5.09 -16.26
CA ALA A 299 6.41 -6.38 -16.15
C ALA A 299 6.60 -6.76 -14.66
N TYR A 300 6.67 -8.05 -14.39
CA TYR A 300 6.61 -8.56 -13.03
C TYR A 300 7.86 -8.17 -12.22
N GLY A 301 7.67 -7.40 -11.14
CA GLY A 301 8.75 -6.80 -10.35
C GLY A 301 9.37 -5.55 -10.96
N GLU A 302 8.91 -5.10 -12.12
CA GLU A 302 9.44 -3.91 -12.79
C GLU A 302 8.48 -2.73 -12.70
N TRP A 303 8.96 -1.56 -13.14
CA TRP A 303 8.20 -0.32 -13.16
C TRP A 303 7.91 0.08 -14.60
N ALA A 304 6.67 0.46 -14.89
CA ALA A 304 6.27 0.92 -16.22
C ALA A 304 5.57 2.27 -16.14
N LYS A 305 5.84 3.14 -17.12
CA LYS A 305 5.14 4.41 -17.26
C LYS A 305 3.67 4.14 -17.62
N ILE A 306 2.74 4.75 -16.87
CA ILE A 306 1.29 4.58 -17.10
C ILE A 306 0.58 5.87 -17.51
N SER A 307 1.14 7.03 -17.20
CA SER A 307 0.48 8.31 -17.44
C SER A 307 1.50 9.44 -17.46
N ASP A 308 1.12 10.50 -18.16
CA ASP A 308 1.72 11.82 -18.00
C ASP A 308 0.94 12.62 -16.94
N GLY A 309 1.53 13.72 -16.49
CA GLY A 309 0.89 14.69 -15.62
C GLY A 309 1.61 16.03 -15.60
N ALA A 310 1.18 16.89 -14.69
CA ALA A 310 1.84 18.17 -14.45
C ALA A 310 1.70 18.63 -12.99
N VAL A 311 2.62 19.50 -12.57
CA VAL A 311 2.44 20.31 -11.36
C VAL A 311 1.31 21.33 -11.60
N SER A 312 0.40 21.49 -10.64
CA SER A 312 -0.71 22.43 -10.70
C SER A 312 -0.26 23.88 -10.90
N ALA A 313 -1.18 24.74 -11.36
CA ALA A 313 -0.89 26.14 -11.66
C ALA A 313 -0.43 26.95 -10.43
N ASP A 314 -0.85 26.56 -9.23
CA ASP A 314 -0.41 27.13 -7.96
C ASP A 314 0.89 26.52 -7.41
N GLY A 315 1.45 25.51 -8.08
CA GLY A 315 2.67 24.83 -7.65
C GLY A 315 2.50 23.86 -6.48
N MET A 316 1.28 23.63 -5.97
CA MET A 316 1.06 22.92 -4.71
C MET A 316 0.88 21.41 -4.86
N SER A 317 0.45 20.94 -6.03
CA SER A 317 0.12 19.52 -6.27
C SER A 317 0.68 19.02 -7.60
N ILE A 318 0.76 17.71 -7.74
CA ILE A 318 1.11 17.03 -8.99
C ILE A 318 -0.06 16.11 -9.31
N SER A 319 -0.59 16.18 -10.53
CA SER A 319 -1.71 15.33 -10.95
C SER A 319 -1.44 14.67 -12.29
N THR A 320 -1.98 13.47 -12.48
CA THR A 320 -2.08 12.86 -13.82
C THR A 320 -2.96 13.69 -14.72
N SER A 321 -2.68 13.67 -16.03
CA SER A 321 -3.49 14.36 -17.05
C SER A 321 -4.90 13.75 -17.17
N ALA A 322 -5.85 14.55 -17.65
CA ALA A 322 -7.20 14.06 -18.00
C ALA A 322 -7.13 12.95 -19.06
N GLY A 323 -7.91 11.87 -18.89
CA GLY A 323 -7.85 10.68 -19.73
C GLY A 323 -6.63 9.78 -19.51
N GLY A 324 -5.69 10.18 -18.64
CA GLY A 324 -4.65 9.33 -18.08
C GLY A 324 -5.07 8.77 -16.71
N GLY A 325 -4.08 8.44 -15.87
CA GLY A 325 -4.34 7.97 -14.50
C GLY A 325 -3.73 6.61 -14.18
N LEU A 326 -4.06 6.09 -13.00
CA LEU A 326 -3.74 4.73 -12.57
C LEU A 326 -4.86 3.77 -12.98
N PRO A 327 -4.61 2.80 -13.87
CA PRO A 327 -5.58 1.75 -14.16
C PRO A 327 -5.60 0.64 -13.08
N VAL A 328 -4.60 0.64 -12.19
CA VAL A 328 -4.47 -0.31 -11.09
C VAL A 328 -3.84 0.37 -9.86
N LEU A 329 -4.29 0.03 -8.66
CA LEU A 329 -3.58 0.35 -7.42
C LEU A 329 -2.40 -0.61 -7.23
N SER A 330 -1.21 -0.05 -7.29
CA SER A 330 0.04 -0.66 -6.87
C SER A 330 0.99 0.48 -6.50
N ALA A 331 2.12 0.18 -5.86
CA ALA A 331 3.12 1.19 -5.59
C ALA A 331 3.43 1.99 -6.86
N PHE A 332 3.51 3.31 -6.75
CA PHE A 332 3.69 4.19 -7.90
C PHE A 332 4.78 5.22 -7.63
N GLY A 333 5.36 5.74 -8.71
CA GLY A 333 6.44 6.71 -8.65
C GLY A 333 6.27 7.83 -9.66
N VAL A 334 6.88 8.97 -9.36
CA VAL A 334 6.80 10.19 -10.17
C VAL A 334 8.19 10.75 -10.40
N LYS A 335 8.45 11.21 -11.61
CA LYS A 335 9.65 11.97 -11.97
C LYS A 335 9.30 13.15 -12.86
N LYS A 336 10.18 14.16 -12.90
CA LYS A 336 10.12 15.20 -13.94
C LYS A 336 10.44 14.63 -15.32
N LYS A 337 9.88 15.27 -16.35
CA LYS A 337 10.32 15.09 -17.74
C LYS A 337 11.55 15.95 -18.05
#